data_AF-A0A1V2QTI9-F1
#
_entry.id   AF-A0A1V2QTI9-F1
#
_cell.length_a   1.000
_cell.length_b   1.000
_cell.length_c   1.000
_cell.angle_alpha   90.00
_cell.angle_beta   90.00
_cell.angle_gamma   90.00
#
_symmetry.space_group_name_H-M   'P 1'
#
loop_
_entity.id
_entity.type
_entity.pdbx_description
1 polymer ?
#
loop_
_entity_poly.entity_id
_entity_poly.type
_entity_poly.pdbx_seq_one_letter_code
_entity_poly.pdbx_strand_id
1 'polypeptide(L)'
;MSTVMEYTAATTAAACRALGVIQSMGRVGCALDNAAAEAFNSTLKVEFVHRQHFRTRAEARIKVATWIADFYNTTRRHSANDGLAPIPFEHEVARARATSVDQLRAGVA
;
A
#
# COMPACT_ATOMS: atom_id res chain seq x y z
N MET A 1 -4.71 -2.86 20.81
CA MET A 1 -3.69 -1.84 21.14
C MET A 1 -2.33 -2.52 21.19
N SER A 2 -1.75 -2.88 20.04
CA SER A 2 -0.45 -3.59 19.93
C SER A 2 0.39 -3.11 18.74
N THR A 3 -0.20 -2.44 17.75
CA THR A 3 0.50 -2.09 16.51
C THR A 3 1.50 -0.95 16.70
N VAL A 4 1.26 0.01 17.60
CA VAL A 4 2.14 1.20 17.70
C VAL A 4 3.50 0.88 18.34
N MET A 5 3.59 -0.17 19.16
CA MET A 5 4.81 -0.50 19.94
C MET A 5 5.90 -1.17 19.09
N GLU A 6 5.53 -1.93 18.06
CA GLU A 6 6.50 -2.57 17.16
C GLU A 6 7.10 -1.59 16.14
N TYR A 7 6.30 -0.64 15.65
CA TYR A 7 6.77 0.36 14.68
C TYR A 7 7.63 1.46 15.32
N THR A 8 7.53 1.69 16.63
CA THR A 8 8.41 2.57 17.41
C THR A 8 9.61 1.85 18.03
N ALA A 9 9.68 0.52 17.91
CA ALA A 9 10.78 -0.26 18.48
C ALA A 9 12.13 0.16 17.88
N ALA A 10 13.18 0.12 18.71
CA ALA A 10 14.52 0.54 18.33
C ALA A 10 15.08 -0.24 17.12
N THR A 11 14.69 -1.52 16.99
CA THR A 11 15.06 -2.38 15.86
C THR A 11 14.46 -1.88 14.54
N THR A 12 13.18 -1.52 14.53
CA THR A 12 12.49 -0.97 13.36
C THR A 12 13.08 0.39 12.97
N ALA A 13 13.31 1.27 13.96
CA ALA A 13 13.93 2.57 13.72
C ALA A 13 15.36 2.44 13.18
N ALA A 14 16.14 1.47 13.67
CA ALA A 14 17.48 1.18 13.16
C ALA A 14 17.45 0.68 11.71
N ALA A 15 16.51 -0.22 11.37
CA ALA A 15 16.32 -0.69 10.00
C ALA A 15 15.91 0.45 9.05
N CYS A 16 14.98 1.32 9.47
CA CYS A 16 14.58 2.48 8.67
C CYS A 16 15.78 3.43 8.42
N ARG A 17 16.58 3.73 9.44
CA ARG A 17 17.80 4.53 9.27
C ARG A 17 18.79 3.89 8.31
N ALA A 18 19.02 2.58 8.43
CA ALA A 18 19.95 1.86 7.55
C ALA A 18 19.49 1.87 6.07
N LEU A 19 18.19 1.88 5.83
CA LEU A 19 17.60 1.91 4.49
C LEU A 19 17.29 3.33 3.97
N GLY A 20 17.65 4.38 4.72
CA GLY A 20 17.34 5.77 4.36
C GLY A 20 15.84 6.11 4.37
N VAL A 21 15.03 5.30 5.07
CA VAL A 21 13.58 5.48 5.17
C VAL A 21 13.25 6.43 6.31
N ILE A 22 12.54 7.51 6.00
CA ILE A 22 12.00 8.43 7.01
C ILE A 22 10.70 7.84 7.56
N GLN A 23 10.68 7.56 8.87
CA GLN A 23 9.46 7.09 9.54
C GLN A 23 8.50 8.26 9.76
N SER A 24 7.42 8.32 8.98
CA SER A 24 6.28 9.20 9.28
C SER A 24 5.39 8.51 10.31
N MET A 25 5.70 8.70 11.59
CA MET A 25 4.81 8.30 12.66
C MET A 25 3.74 9.39 12.76
N GLY A 26 2.66 9.26 11.98
CA GLY A 26 1.56 10.22 11.94
C GLY A 26 1.15 10.67 13.34
N ARG A 27 0.71 11.93 13.49
CA ARG A 27 0.27 12.47 14.78
C ARG A 27 -0.87 11.59 15.30
N VAL A 28 -0.89 11.30 16.61
CA VAL A 28 -2.00 10.59 17.27
C VAL A 28 -3.32 11.26 16.86
N GLY A 29 -4.21 10.49 16.22
CA GLY A 29 -5.51 10.99 15.73
C GLY A 29 -5.59 11.35 14.24
N CYS A 30 -4.50 11.24 13.46
CA CYS A 30 -4.55 11.38 12.01
C CYS A 30 -4.99 10.05 11.35
N ALA A 31 -6.29 9.80 11.25
CA ALA A 31 -6.84 8.59 10.64
C ALA A 31 -6.53 8.47 9.13
N LEU A 32 -6.19 9.58 8.47
CA LEU A 32 -5.91 9.61 7.03
C LEU A 32 -4.67 8.81 6.65
N ASP A 33 -3.62 8.83 7.49
CA ASP A 33 -2.36 8.14 7.20
C ASP A 33 -2.53 6.61 7.21
N ASN A 34 -3.45 6.09 8.03
CA ASN A 34 -3.73 4.65 8.11
C ASN A 34 -4.93 4.22 7.25
N ALA A 35 -5.75 5.16 6.77
CA ALA A 35 -6.99 4.87 6.06
C ALA A 35 -6.77 3.96 4.84
N ALA A 36 -5.69 4.16 4.09
CA ALA A 36 -5.36 3.32 2.93
C ALA A 36 -5.08 1.86 3.33
N ALA A 37 -4.31 1.65 4.41
CA ALA A 37 -4.00 0.32 4.93
C ALA A 37 -5.25 -0.36 5.52
N GLU A 38 -6.11 0.39 6.21
CA GLU A 38 -7.38 -0.12 6.74
C GLU A 38 -8.37 -0.51 5.64
N ALA A 39 -8.47 0.31 4.59
CA ALA A 39 -9.30 0.03 3.42
C ALA A 39 -8.81 -1.24 2.69
N PHE A 40 -7.50 -1.39 2.51
CA PHE A 40 -6.89 -2.61 1.98
C PHE A 40 -7.25 -3.84 2.82
N ASN A 41 -7.03 -3.78 4.14
CA ASN A 41 -7.29 -4.91 5.04
C ASN A 41 -8.77 -5.31 5.07
N SER A 42 -9.68 -4.34 5.03
CA SER A 42 -11.12 -4.59 4.96
C SER A 42 -11.48 -5.29 3.65
N THR A 43 -10.93 -4.81 2.53
CA THR A 43 -11.11 -5.39 1.20
C THR A 43 -10.63 -6.84 1.15
N LEU A 44 -9.38 -7.10 1.57
CA LEU A 44 -8.78 -8.43 1.61
C LEU A 44 -9.65 -9.42 2.40
N LYS A 45 -10.19 -8.98 3.55
CA LYS A 45 -11.02 -9.82 4.39
C LYS A 45 -12.33 -10.21 3.70
N VAL A 46 -13.04 -9.23 3.17
CA VAL A 46 -14.37 -9.40 2.55
C VAL A 46 -14.29 -10.17 1.24
N GLU A 47 -13.35 -9.84 0.38
CA GLU A 47 -13.29 -10.39 -0.97
C GLU A 47 -12.58 -11.74 -1.03
N PHE A 48 -11.62 -11.99 -0.13
CA PHE A 48 -10.79 -13.18 -0.18
C PHE A 48 -10.88 -14.03 1.09
N VAL A 49 -10.46 -13.51 2.24
CA VAL A 49 -10.25 -14.33 3.46
C VAL A 49 -11.54 -15.00 3.92
N HIS A 50 -12.67 -14.29 3.95
CA HIS A 50 -13.96 -14.85 4.39
C HIS A 50 -14.52 -15.92 3.46
N ARG A 51 -13.99 -16.03 2.24
CA ARG A 51 -14.44 -17.00 1.22
C ARG A 51 -13.50 -18.20 1.11
N GLN A 52 -12.50 -18.31 1.98
CA GLN A 52 -11.45 -19.33 1.91
C GLN A 52 -11.34 -20.06 3.25
N HIS A 53 -11.12 -21.37 3.18
CA HIS A 53 -10.65 -22.16 4.31
C HIS A 53 -9.18 -22.50 4.10
N PHE A 54 -8.36 -22.20 5.10
CA PHE A 54 -6.93 -22.50 5.08
C PHE A 54 -6.65 -23.64 6.04
N ARG A 55 -5.90 -24.64 5.59
CA ARG A 55 -5.49 -25.77 6.44
C ARG A 55 -4.29 -25.41 7.29
N THR A 56 -3.42 -24.53 6.79
CA THR A 56 -2.21 -24.07 7.52
C THR A 56 -1.98 -22.58 7.33
N ARG A 57 -1.19 -21.98 8.25
CA ARG A 57 -0.73 -20.60 8.12
C ARG A 57 0.16 -20.39 6.89
N ALA A 58 0.98 -21.38 6.53
CA ALA A 58 1.84 -21.32 5.35
C ALA A 58 1.02 -21.22 4.06
N GLU A 59 -0.03 -22.06 3.95
CA GLU A 59 -0.98 -22.01 2.85
C GLU A 59 -1.68 -20.65 2.77
N ALA A 60 -2.16 -20.12 3.90
CA ALA A 60 -2.80 -18.82 3.96
C ALA A 60 -1.87 -17.71 3.46
N ARG A 61 -0.59 -17.72 3.86
CA ARG A 61 0.41 -16.72 3.41
C ARG A 61 0.60 -16.75 1.90
N ILE A 62 0.75 -17.94 1.32
CA ILE A 62 0.95 -18.09 -0.13
C ILE A 62 -0.31 -17.61 -0.87
N LYS A 63 -1.48 -18.11 -0.49
CA LYS A 63 -2.75 -17.75 -1.13
C LYS A 63 -3.05 -16.25 -1.06
N VAL A 64 -2.79 -15.61 0.08
CA VAL A 64 -2.95 -14.16 0.24
C VAL A 64 -1.94 -13.41 -0.63
N ALA A 65 -0.67 -13.82 -0.65
CA ALA A 65 0.35 -13.19 -1.49
C ALA A 65 0.00 -13.31 -2.99
N THR A 66 -0.45 -14.48 -3.43
CA THR A 66 -0.95 -14.72 -4.80
C THR A 66 -2.14 -13.83 -5.11
N TRP A 67 -3.13 -13.74 -4.22
CA TRP A 67 -4.28 -12.85 -4.43
C TRP A 67 -3.87 -11.38 -4.55
N ILE A 68 -2.89 -10.93 -3.76
CA ILE A 68 -2.37 -9.56 -3.84
C ILE A 68 -1.67 -9.33 -5.19
N ALA A 69 -0.74 -10.21 -5.56
CA ALA A 69 0.11 -10.05 -6.74
C ALA A 69 -0.68 -10.21 -8.05
N ASP A 70 -1.52 -11.26 -8.14
CA ASP A 70 -2.11 -11.68 -9.40
C ASP A 70 -3.50 -11.07 -9.64
N PHE A 71 -4.18 -10.60 -8.59
CA PHE A 71 -5.53 -10.04 -8.70
C PHE A 71 -5.63 -8.60 -8.18
N TYR A 72 -5.29 -8.35 -6.91
CA TYR A 72 -5.51 -7.04 -6.29
C TYR A 72 -4.74 -5.93 -7.02
N ASN A 73 -3.45 -6.12 -7.25
CA ASN A 73 -2.59 -5.09 -7.84
C ASN A 73 -2.78 -4.94 -9.36
N THR A 74 -3.23 -5.98 -10.06
CA THR A 74 -3.24 -6.04 -11.52
C THR A 74 -4.62 -5.87 -12.15
N THR A 75 -5.68 -6.33 -11.48
CA THR A 75 -6.98 -6.55 -12.12
C THR A 75 -8.15 -5.96 -11.31
N ARG A 76 -8.05 -5.95 -9.98
CA ARG A 76 -9.13 -5.46 -9.12
C ARG A 76 -9.41 -3.99 -9.41
N ARG A 77 -10.68 -3.64 -9.61
CA ARG A 77 -11.11 -2.25 -9.85
C ARG A 77 -11.26 -1.48 -8.55
N HIS A 78 -10.79 -0.24 -8.53
CA HIS A 78 -10.92 0.66 -7.37
C HIS A 78 -11.73 1.90 -7.76
N SER A 79 -12.83 2.16 -7.06
CA SER A 79 -13.64 3.37 -7.29
C SER A 79 -12.85 4.67 -7.05
N ALA A 80 -11.89 4.65 -6.11
CA ALA A 80 -10.99 5.77 -5.86
C ALA A 80 -9.97 6.02 -6.98
N ASN A 81 -9.77 5.05 -7.88
CA ASN A 81 -8.79 5.12 -8.97
C ASN A 81 -9.52 5.08 -10.34
N ASP A 82 -10.73 5.62 -10.42
CA ASP A 82 -11.56 5.62 -11.64
C ASP A 82 -11.79 4.23 -12.26
N GLY A 83 -11.81 3.20 -11.39
CA GLY A 83 -11.99 1.81 -11.79
C GLY A 83 -10.71 1.10 -12.25
N LEU A 84 -9.56 1.78 -12.22
CA LEU A 84 -8.26 1.16 -12.51
C LEU A 84 -7.78 0.29 -11.34
N ALA A 85 -6.93 -0.68 -11.69
CA ALA A 85 -6.16 -1.43 -10.72
C ALA A 85 -4.96 -0.60 -10.21
N PRO A 86 -4.41 -0.91 -9.03
CA PRO A 86 -3.32 -0.17 -8.42
C PRO A 86 -2.09 0.00 -9.33
N ILE A 87 -1.62 -1.05 -10.00
CA ILE A 87 -0.43 -0.96 -10.87
C ILE A 87 -0.67 -0.02 -12.08
N PRO A 88 -1.74 -0.20 -12.89
CA PRO A 88 -2.06 0.75 -13.96
C PRO A 88 -2.21 2.19 -13.48
N PHE A 89 -2.88 2.40 -12.35
CA PHE A 89 -3.06 3.73 -11.76
C PHE A 89 -1.72 4.38 -11.38
N GLU A 90 -0.84 3.67 -10.69
CA GLU A 90 0.50 4.18 -10.33
C GLU A 90 1.33 4.51 -11.57
N HIS A 91 1.24 3.71 -12.64
CA HIS A 91 1.90 4.03 -13.90
C HIS A 91 1.36 5.30 -14.55
N GLU A 92 0.04 5.55 -14.50
CA GLU A 92 -0.56 6.78 -15.01
C GLU A 92 -0.14 8.00 -14.19
N VAL A 93 -0.19 7.90 -12.86
CA VAL A 93 0.25 8.96 -11.95
C VAL A 93 1.73 9.27 -12.15
N ALA A 94 2.58 8.25 -12.29
CA ALA A 94 4.01 8.43 -12.53
C ALA A 94 4.28 9.14 -13.86
N ARG A 95 3.59 8.74 -14.94
CA ARG A 95 3.69 9.41 -16.25
C ARG A 95 3.25 10.87 -16.16
N ALA A 96 2.11 11.14 -15.52
CA ALA A 96 1.60 12.50 -15.37
C ALA A 96 2.59 13.39 -14.60
N ARG A 97 3.15 12.89 -13.50
CA ARG A 97 4.17 13.60 -12.71
C ARG A 97 5.43 13.89 -13.52
N ALA A 98 5.92 12.93 -14.29
CA ALA A 98 7.10 13.13 -15.14
C ALA A 98 6.86 14.23 -16.18
N THR A 99 5.73 14.19 -16.87
CA THR A 99 5.32 15.23 -17.84
C THR A 99 5.25 16.61 -17.19
N SER A 100 4.66 16.73 -16.00
CA SER A 100 4.59 18.02 -15.28
C SER A 100 5.98 18.55 -14.90
N VAL A 101 6.90 17.68 -14.47
CA VAL A 101 8.27 18.07 -14.17
C VAL A 101 8.99 18.57 -15.42
N ASP A 102 8.83 17.90 -16.55
CA ASP A 102 9.46 18.29 -17.81
C ASP A 102 8.91 19.62 -18.33
N GLN A 103 7.60 19.87 -18.19
CA GLN A 103 6.97 21.16 -18.50
C GLN A 103 7.51 22.29 -17.63
N LEU A 104 7.67 22.06 -16.31
CA LEU A 104 8.26 23.04 -15.40
C LEU A 104 9.72 23.35 -15.76
N ARG A 105 10.50 22.35 -16.17
CA ARG A 105 11.89 22.55 -16.62
C ARG A 105 11.97 23.32 -17.94
N ALA A 106 11.07 23.02 -18.89
CA ALA A 106 11.02 23.69 -20.18
C ALA A 106 10.56 25.16 -20.10
N GLY A 107 9.73 25.52 -19.11
CA GLY A 107 9.27 26.89 -18.91
C GLY A 107 10.22 27.78 -18.09
N VAL A 108 11.28 27.21 -17.50
CA VAL A 108 12.31 27.94 -16.74
C VAL A 108 13.56 28.20 -17.59
N ALA A 109 13.69 27.56 -18.75
CA ALA A 109 14.72 27.82 -19.76
C ALA A 109 14.28 28.89 -20.76
#